data_AF-A0A2P1PRZ5-F1
#
_entry.id   AF-A0A2P1PRZ5-F1
#
_cell.length_a   1.000
_cell.length_b   1.000
_cell.length_c   1.000
_cell.angle_alpha   90.00
_cell.angle_beta   90.00
_cell.angle_gamma   90.00
#
_symmetry.space_group_name_H-M   'P 1'
#
loop_
_entity.id
_entity.type
_entity.pdbx_description
1 polymer ?
#
loop_
_entity_poly.entity_id
_entity_poly.type
_entity_poly.pdbx_seq_one_letter_code
_entity_poly.pdbx_strand_id
1 'polypeptide(L)'
;MSIAIAREGRVRVWVRGACALMLCGVFLSASVWAATPPLNANAWNIVIVPSFEPNPDTNTLSVTGFNHALQFAQLLNLLTAGKTAQVRQIMAFSAKATPTDITPLQSIQPYAVLNNRAVSQLIVDPGDLATYNSPSYNLAAILADQAPGHYIVAMPATMINEAVTPLLDAGTRFAGIPAGDFGQYVVLSRENNRTTATMYDDDITPAAHYPDVALAPERDTTCPQTSTRFTVPKPKSPRFLLNANQTVHLIRHVEAHPNSDFENGNFVCQGAWRAIGANGILNRLMGGPPDQIFTTNPNDLIDCDGSCSYIRPTLTIAPYAVAHGMPLALAAFQWDDPDTLAAALFTQNTPYSDPHFNGTRTLVAWEHGNIVKAIKYLIGGIYQAPETVAKIPDWSFTDYDSVWVIKTDAKGNLTFSNDCEHVDTAALPSTCPAFPSGIRSP
;
A
#
# COMPACT_ATOMS: atom_id res chain seq x y z
N MET A 1 -62.67 26.60 -34.39
CA MET A 1 -63.26 27.64 -35.25
C MET A 1 -63.72 28.77 -34.35
N SER A 2 -63.27 30.00 -34.61
CA SER A 2 -63.59 31.28 -33.93
C SER A 2 -63.00 31.43 -32.50
N ILE A 3 -61.91 32.17 -32.25
CA ILE A 3 -61.56 33.59 -32.47
C ILE A 3 -62.44 34.58 -31.67
N ALA A 4 -61.78 35.13 -30.63
CA ALA A 4 -61.78 36.49 -30.08
C ALA A 4 -63.09 37.26 -29.80
N ILE A 5 -63.10 38.03 -28.71
CA ILE A 5 -63.10 39.51 -28.74
C ILE A 5 -62.90 40.06 -27.32
N ALA A 6 -62.05 41.08 -27.23
CA ALA A 6 -61.70 41.86 -26.05
C ALA A 6 -62.85 42.73 -25.52
N ARG A 7 -62.76 43.16 -24.25
CA ARG A 7 -63.24 44.49 -23.85
C ARG A 7 -62.45 45.06 -22.68
N GLU A 8 -62.01 46.29 -22.91
CA GLU A 8 -61.33 47.19 -21.99
C GLU A 8 -62.25 47.64 -20.85
N GLY A 9 -61.63 47.95 -19.70
CA GLY A 9 -62.27 48.67 -18.61
C GLY A 9 -61.23 49.20 -17.63
N ARG A 10 -60.68 50.38 -17.91
CA ARG A 10 -59.89 51.15 -16.93
C ARG A 10 -60.84 51.87 -15.97
N VAL A 11 -60.65 51.67 -14.67
CA VAL A 11 -60.93 52.71 -13.66
C VAL A 11 -59.74 52.74 -12.70
N ARG A 12 -59.09 53.91 -12.64
CA ARG A 12 -58.06 54.24 -11.64
C ARG A 12 -58.76 54.68 -10.36
N VAL A 13 -58.39 54.10 -9.23
CA VAL A 13 -58.42 54.78 -7.93
C VAL A 13 -57.11 54.48 -7.21
N TRP A 14 -56.37 55.54 -6.92
CA TRP A 14 -55.19 55.54 -6.06
C TRP A 14 -55.65 55.69 -4.61
N VAL A 15 -55.31 54.74 -3.74
CA VAL A 15 -55.15 55.01 -2.30
C VAL A 15 -53.91 54.27 -1.80
N ARG A 16 -53.03 55.02 -1.14
CA ARG A 16 -51.76 54.61 -0.54
C ARG A 16 -52.00 53.69 0.66
N GLY A 17 -51.15 52.69 0.87
CA GLY A 17 -51.13 51.97 2.13
C GLY A 17 -50.16 50.79 2.19
N ALA A 18 -49.02 51.00 2.86
CA ALA A 18 -48.18 50.03 3.58
C ALA A 18 -47.73 48.75 2.85
N CYS A 19 -46.47 48.80 2.41
CA CYS A 19 -45.63 47.65 2.08
C CYS A 19 -45.31 46.87 3.37
N ALA A 20 -45.84 45.66 3.51
CA ALA A 20 -45.38 44.68 4.50
C ALA A 20 -44.87 43.46 3.73
N LEU A 21 -43.61 43.49 3.33
CA LEU A 21 -42.90 42.34 2.80
C LEU A 21 -42.66 41.35 3.96
N MET A 22 -43.40 40.23 3.94
CA MET A 22 -42.99 39.02 4.64
C MET A 22 -41.61 38.62 4.10
N LEU A 23 -40.55 38.83 4.88
CA LEU A 23 -39.30 38.13 4.70
C LEU A 23 -39.54 36.67 5.09
N CYS A 24 -39.76 35.80 4.10
CA CYS A 24 -39.43 34.39 4.23
C CYS A 24 -37.92 34.31 4.49
N GLY A 25 -37.54 34.06 5.74
CA GLY A 25 -36.19 33.67 6.11
C GLY A 25 -35.88 32.32 5.48
N VAL A 26 -35.33 32.34 4.27
CA VAL A 26 -34.57 31.21 3.74
C VAL A 26 -33.33 31.13 4.61
N PHE A 27 -33.32 30.17 5.54
CA PHE A 27 -32.08 29.66 6.11
C PHE A 27 -31.27 29.08 4.96
N LEU A 28 -30.43 29.93 4.34
CA LEU A 28 -29.27 29.47 3.60
C LEU A 28 -28.37 28.81 4.64
N SER A 29 -28.55 27.51 4.82
CA SER A 29 -27.47 26.67 5.30
C SER A 29 -26.31 26.90 4.32
N ALA A 30 -25.35 27.72 4.73
CA ALA A 30 -24.03 27.71 4.13
C ALA A 30 -23.52 26.30 4.35
N SER A 31 -23.69 25.44 3.34
CA SER A 31 -22.85 24.27 3.18
C SER A 31 -21.42 24.81 3.22
N VAL A 32 -20.76 24.61 4.36
CA VAL A 32 -19.32 24.81 4.47
C VAL A 32 -18.74 23.80 3.48
N TRP A 33 -18.39 24.27 2.29
CA TRP A 33 -17.49 23.51 1.44
C TRP A 33 -16.25 23.31 2.30
N ALA A 34 -15.87 22.06 2.58
CA ALA A 34 -14.60 21.77 3.21
C ALA A 34 -13.54 22.48 2.37
N ALA A 35 -12.94 23.54 2.93
CA ALA A 35 -11.99 24.35 2.18
C ALA A 35 -10.82 23.44 1.82
N THR A 36 -10.48 23.33 0.53
CA THR A 36 -9.29 22.57 0.13
C THR A 36 -8.06 23.18 0.82
N PRO A 37 -7.15 22.36 1.37
CA PRO A 37 -5.99 22.87 2.07
C PRO A 37 -5.15 23.76 1.13
N PRO A 38 -4.82 25.00 1.53
CA PRO A 38 -3.99 25.88 0.73
C PRO A 38 -2.53 25.45 0.83
N LEU A 39 -2.14 24.41 0.08
CA LEU A 39 -0.75 23.95 0.03
C LEU A 39 0.12 25.02 -0.66
N ASN A 40 0.97 25.70 0.12
CA ASN A 40 1.86 26.76 -0.34
C ASN A 40 3.25 26.20 -0.65
N ALA A 41 3.65 26.20 -1.92
CA ALA A 41 4.93 25.65 -2.38
C ALA A 41 6.18 26.28 -1.72
N ASN A 42 6.07 27.51 -1.20
CA ASN A 42 7.17 28.23 -0.54
C ASN A 42 7.17 28.08 0.99
N ALA A 43 6.20 27.34 1.53
CA ALA A 43 6.09 27.02 2.96
C ALA A 43 6.32 25.52 3.19
N TRP A 44 6.48 25.11 4.44
CA TRP A 44 6.40 23.69 4.79
C TRP A 44 4.94 23.32 4.93
N ASN A 45 4.52 22.27 4.24
CA ASN A 45 3.19 21.68 4.38
C ASN A 45 3.40 20.20 4.59
N ILE A 46 3.04 19.69 5.77
CA ILE A 46 3.04 18.27 6.07
C ILE A 46 1.59 17.81 6.07
N VAL A 47 1.19 17.06 5.04
CA VAL A 47 -0.11 16.39 4.97
C VAL A 47 0.04 15.07 5.72
N ILE A 48 -0.60 14.98 6.88
CA ILE A 48 -0.54 13.83 7.77
C ILE A 48 -1.82 13.02 7.60
N VAL A 49 -1.66 11.78 7.11
CA VAL A 49 -2.72 10.85 6.74
C VAL A 49 -2.86 9.78 7.83
N PRO A 50 -4.05 9.53 8.41
CA PRO A 50 -4.21 8.45 9.36
C PRO A 50 -4.05 7.07 8.68
N SER A 51 -3.72 6.04 9.45
CA SER A 51 -3.99 4.67 9.01
C SER A 51 -5.50 4.46 8.87
N PHE A 52 -5.95 4.11 7.66
CA PHE A 52 -7.37 3.94 7.32
C PHE A 52 -7.94 2.58 7.77
N GLU A 53 -8.93 2.57 8.66
CA GLU A 53 -9.70 1.38 9.07
C GLU A 53 -8.85 0.10 9.18
N PRO A 54 -7.83 0.06 10.07
CA PRO A 54 -6.97 -1.11 10.23
C PRO A 54 -7.82 -2.34 10.60
N ASN A 55 -7.46 -3.50 10.08
CA ASN A 55 -8.10 -4.73 10.53
C ASN A 55 -7.55 -5.10 11.92
N PRO A 56 -8.39 -5.30 12.94
CA PRO A 56 -7.92 -5.58 14.30
C PRO A 56 -7.20 -6.93 14.45
N ASP A 57 -7.43 -7.87 13.52
CA ASP A 57 -6.91 -9.23 13.57
C ASP A 57 -5.68 -9.44 12.67
N THR A 58 -5.31 -8.43 11.87
CA THR A 58 -4.17 -8.49 10.95
C THR A 58 -3.29 -7.25 11.10
N ASN A 59 -2.13 -7.26 10.46
CA ASN A 59 -1.23 -6.11 10.37
C ASN A 59 -1.44 -5.29 9.10
N THR A 60 -2.64 -5.40 8.50
CA THR A 60 -3.02 -4.79 7.23
C THR A 60 -4.31 -3.98 7.37
N LEU A 61 -4.63 -3.17 6.35
CA LEU A 61 -5.92 -2.48 6.31
C LEU A 61 -7.06 -3.50 6.23
N SER A 62 -8.24 -3.13 6.72
CA SER A 62 -9.47 -3.83 6.32
C SER A 62 -9.75 -3.59 4.83
N VAL A 63 -10.71 -4.34 4.26
CA VAL A 63 -11.19 -4.08 2.90
C VAL A 63 -11.71 -2.64 2.76
N THR A 64 -12.45 -2.15 3.76
CA THR A 64 -12.92 -0.77 3.82
C THR A 64 -11.76 0.21 3.81
N GLY A 65 -10.75 0.00 4.67
CA GLY A 65 -9.58 0.87 4.74
C GLY A 65 -8.74 0.86 3.46
N PHE A 66 -8.66 -0.28 2.79
CA PHE A 66 -7.98 -0.37 1.50
C PHE A 66 -8.71 0.42 0.40
N ASN A 67 -10.04 0.33 0.31
CA ASN A 67 -10.82 1.19 -0.58
C ASN A 67 -10.65 2.67 -0.24
N HIS A 68 -10.62 2.99 1.05
CA HIS A 68 -10.37 4.34 1.52
C HIS A 68 -9.02 4.86 1.02
N ALA A 69 -7.93 4.12 1.25
CA ALA A 69 -6.60 4.47 0.78
C ALA A 69 -6.53 4.71 -0.74
N LEU A 70 -7.21 3.87 -1.53
CA LEU A 70 -7.28 4.01 -2.99
C LEU A 70 -8.00 5.30 -3.44
N GLN A 71 -9.09 5.65 -2.76
CA GLN A 71 -9.87 6.88 -3.02
C GLN A 71 -9.14 8.13 -2.51
N PHE A 72 -8.55 8.05 -1.31
CA PHE A 72 -7.79 9.12 -0.70
C PHE A 72 -6.57 9.49 -1.54
N ALA A 73 -5.94 8.51 -2.18
CA ALA A 73 -4.86 8.78 -3.12
C ALA A 73 -5.30 9.66 -4.32
N GLN A 74 -6.54 9.50 -4.81
CA GLN A 74 -7.09 10.38 -5.85
C GLN A 74 -7.32 11.80 -5.32
N LEU A 75 -7.88 11.92 -4.10
CA LEU A 75 -8.02 13.21 -3.42
C LEU A 75 -6.66 13.89 -3.27
N LEU A 76 -5.66 13.18 -2.74
CA LEU A 76 -4.33 13.75 -2.54
C LEU A 76 -3.64 14.12 -3.85
N ASN A 77 -3.89 13.37 -4.92
CA ASN A 77 -3.44 13.71 -6.27
C ASN A 77 -4.08 15.03 -6.77
N LEU A 78 -5.36 15.28 -6.46
CA LEU A 78 -6.01 16.56 -6.74
C LEU A 78 -5.45 17.70 -5.88
N LEU A 79 -5.21 17.46 -4.59
CA LEU A 79 -4.66 18.46 -3.67
C LEU A 79 -3.24 18.91 -4.08
N THR A 80 -2.47 17.98 -4.63
CA THR A 80 -1.10 18.21 -5.09
C THR A 80 -1.01 18.49 -6.59
N ALA A 81 -2.14 18.60 -7.29
CA ALA A 81 -2.17 18.89 -8.72
C ALA A 81 -1.47 20.22 -9.05
N GLY A 82 -0.60 20.19 -10.06
CA GLY A 82 0.27 21.32 -10.41
C GLY A 82 1.38 21.62 -9.41
N LYS A 83 1.47 20.84 -8.31
CA LYS A 83 2.44 20.97 -7.22
C LYS A 83 3.23 19.69 -6.94
N THR A 84 3.07 18.66 -7.77
CA THR A 84 3.73 17.35 -7.61
C THR A 84 5.26 17.44 -7.59
N ALA A 85 5.84 18.42 -8.30
CA ALA A 85 7.28 18.67 -8.29
C ALA A 85 7.80 19.18 -6.93
N GLN A 86 6.92 19.77 -6.11
CA GLN A 86 7.19 20.29 -4.78
C GLN A 86 6.90 19.25 -3.68
N VAL A 87 6.38 18.07 -4.03
CA VAL A 87 6.31 16.93 -3.11
C VAL A 87 7.73 16.41 -2.91
N ARG A 88 8.24 16.62 -1.68
CA ARG A 88 9.63 16.36 -1.30
C ARG A 88 9.82 14.92 -0.89
N GLN A 89 8.96 14.42 0.00
CA GLN A 89 9.05 13.08 0.56
C GLN A 89 7.65 12.53 0.86
N ILE A 90 7.52 11.21 0.75
CA ILE A 90 6.36 10.44 1.20
C ILE A 90 6.90 9.46 2.25
N MET A 91 6.30 9.46 3.43
CA MET A 91 6.77 8.65 4.55
C MET A 91 5.60 7.90 5.18
N ALA A 92 5.90 6.75 5.75
CA ALA A 92 4.96 5.95 6.54
C ALA A 92 5.64 5.60 7.87
N PHE A 93 5.04 6.03 8.99
CA PHE A 93 5.55 5.79 10.33
C PHE A 93 4.75 4.69 11.00
N SER A 94 5.44 3.64 11.43
CA SER A 94 4.86 2.56 12.22
C SER A 94 5.50 2.54 13.60
N ALA A 95 4.70 2.27 14.64
CA ALA A 95 5.20 2.30 16.00
C ALA A 95 6.15 1.13 16.24
N LYS A 96 7.24 1.36 16.98
CA LYS A 96 8.13 0.29 17.44
C LYS A 96 7.44 -0.79 18.28
N ALA A 97 6.33 -0.45 18.93
CA ALA A 97 5.49 -1.41 19.66
C ALA A 97 4.76 -2.39 18.71
N THR A 98 4.54 -2.00 17.46
CA THR A 98 3.85 -2.78 16.41
C THR A 98 4.66 -2.69 15.11
N PRO A 99 5.92 -3.19 15.08
CA PRO A 99 6.84 -2.94 13.98
C PRO A 99 6.45 -3.68 12.69
N THR A 100 5.49 -4.59 12.77
CA THR A 100 4.92 -5.31 11.63
C THR A 100 3.65 -4.67 11.08
N ASP A 101 3.11 -3.65 11.73
CA ASP A 101 1.95 -2.89 11.23
C ASP A 101 2.34 -2.15 9.95
N ILE A 102 1.74 -2.54 8.83
CA ILE A 102 1.97 -1.88 7.53
C ILE A 102 0.80 -0.99 7.11
N THR A 103 -0.18 -0.77 7.99
CA THR A 103 -1.35 0.07 7.68
C THR A 103 -0.99 1.52 7.32
N PRO A 104 0.03 2.17 7.93
CA PRO A 104 0.45 3.50 7.48
C PRO A 104 0.98 3.46 6.05
N LEU A 105 1.78 2.45 5.71
CA LEU A 105 2.34 2.26 4.37
C LEU A 105 1.24 2.03 3.34
N GLN A 106 0.30 1.13 3.62
CA GLN A 106 -0.82 0.84 2.72
C GLN A 106 -1.73 2.05 2.51
N SER A 107 -1.88 2.91 3.53
CA SER A 107 -2.75 4.10 3.46
C SER A 107 -2.24 5.16 2.49
N ILE A 108 -0.93 5.22 2.23
CA ILE A 108 -0.34 6.25 1.36
C ILE A 108 0.29 5.73 0.08
N GLN A 109 0.59 4.44 0.01
CA GLN A 109 1.26 3.90 -1.15
C GLN A 109 0.51 4.13 -2.48
N PRO A 110 -0.83 4.06 -2.56
CA PRO A 110 -1.51 4.32 -3.84
C PRO A 110 -1.22 5.73 -4.38
N TYR A 111 -1.07 6.74 -3.52
CA TYR A 111 -0.66 8.09 -3.93
C TYR A 111 0.77 8.12 -4.47
N ALA A 112 1.68 7.37 -3.83
CA ALA A 112 3.07 7.26 -4.28
C ALA A 112 3.16 6.59 -5.66
N VAL A 113 2.38 5.53 -5.92
CA VAL A 113 2.33 4.86 -7.22
C VAL A 113 1.78 5.80 -8.31
N LEU A 114 0.69 6.53 -8.03
CA LEU A 114 0.12 7.51 -8.96
C LEU A 114 1.15 8.55 -9.42
N ASN A 115 2.15 8.83 -8.59
CA ASN A 115 3.15 9.86 -8.82
C ASN A 115 4.57 9.29 -9.06
N ASN A 116 4.72 7.97 -9.25
CA ASN A 116 6.00 7.28 -9.42
C ASN A 116 7.05 7.63 -8.35
N ARG A 117 6.63 7.75 -7.09
CA ARG A 117 7.48 8.14 -5.96
C ARG A 117 7.82 6.96 -5.05
N ALA A 118 8.99 7.04 -4.43
CA ALA A 118 9.36 6.20 -3.29
C ALA A 118 8.53 6.56 -2.06
N VAL A 119 8.39 5.60 -1.13
CA VAL A 119 7.90 5.84 0.22
C VAL A 119 8.99 5.42 1.19
N SER A 120 9.33 6.27 2.14
CA SER A 120 10.21 5.91 3.26
C SER A 120 9.36 5.31 4.38
N GLN A 121 9.51 4.01 4.62
CA GLN A 121 8.90 3.31 5.75
C GLN A 121 9.85 3.42 6.95
N LEU A 122 9.33 3.92 8.09
CA LEU A 122 10.10 4.11 9.32
C LEU A 122 9.42 3.47 10.52
N ILE A 123 10.21 2.76 11.32
CA ILE A 123 9.82 2.38 12.68
C ILE A 123 10.24 3.48 13.65
N VAL A 124 9.26 4.11 14.28
CA VAL A 124 9.47 5.26 15.17
C VAL A 124 9.31 4.86 16.64
N ASP A 125 10.13 5.47 17.50
CA ASP A 125 10.05 5.29 18.95
C ASP A 125 8.86 6.08 19.51
N PRO A 126 8.15 5.58 20.54
CA PRO A 126 7.13 6.38 21.21
C PRO A 126 7.78 7.56 21.93
N GLY A 127 7.19 8.75 21.81
CA GLY A 127 7.69 9.93 22.52
C GLY A 127 7.43 11.25 21.79
N ASP A 128 7.95 12.33 22.37
CA ASP A 128 7.82 13.70 21.88
C ASP A 128 9.13 14.22 21.25
N LEU A 129 9.27 15.54 21.13
CA LEU A 129 10.45 16.22 20.60
C LEU A 129 11.79 15.86 21.27
N ALA A 130 11.77 15.43 22.53
CA ALA A 130 12.99 15.07 23.26
C ALA A 130 13.47 13.65 22.94
N THR A 131 12.60 12.83 22.34
CA THR A 131 12.90 11.44 22.01
C THR A 131 13.38 11.34 20.58
N TYR A 132 14.65 10.96 20.39
CA TYR A 132 15.20 10.70 19.07
C TYR A 132 14.34 9.67 18.32
N ASN A 133 14.12 9.91 17.03
CA ASN A 133 13.30 9.06 16.16
C ASN A 133 11.83 8.92 16.59
N SER A 134 11.30 9.81 17.42
CA SER A 134 9.86 9.90 17.64
C SER A 134 9.13 10.53 16.45
N PRO A 135 7.80 10.36 16.34
CA PRO A 135 6.99 11.07 15.35
C PRO A 135 7.20 12.59 15.40
N SER A 136 7.10 13.21 16.58
CA SER A 136 7.32 14.65 16.75
C SER A 136 8.73 15.07 16.36
N TYR A 137 9.75 14.30 16.76
CA TYR A 137 11.14 14.57 16.41
C TYR A 137 11.36 14.57 14.89
N ASN A 138 10.85 13.55 14.20
CA ASN A 138 10.98 13.45 12.74
C ASN A 138 10.22 14.57 12.01
N LEU A 139 9.01 14.92 12.46
CA LEU A 139 8.28 16.05 11.90
C LEU A 139 8.98 17.40 12.17
N ALA A 140 9.57 17.58 13.35
CA ALA A 140 10.36 18.78 13.67
C ALA A 140 11.61 18.89 12.80
N ALA A 141 12.32 17.77 12.55
CA ALA A 141 13.47 17.73 11.65
C ALA A 141 13.10 18.16 10.22
N ILE A 142 11.92 17.77 9.73
CA ILE A 142 11.41 18.29 8.44
C ILE A 142 11.26 19.81 8.48
N LEU A 143 10.63 20.35 9.53
CA LEU A 143 10.38 21.78 9.67
C LEU A 143 11.66 22.60 9.90
N ALA A 144 12.73 21.99 10.38
CA ALA A 144 13.99 22.66 10.74
C ALA A 144 15.08 22.50 9.66
N ASP A 145 15.24 21.30 9.13
CA ASP A 145 16.44 20.91 8.37
C ASP A 145 16.16 20.67 6.89
N GLN A 146 14.88 20.58 6.49
CA GLN A 146 14.50 20.32 5.11
C GLN A 146 13.97 21.58 4.39
N ALA A 147 14.10 21.60 3.08
CA ALA A 147 13.61 22.72 2.26
C ALA A 147 12.07 22.82 2.27
N PRO A 148 11.50 24.03 2.12
CA PRO A 148 10.05 24.19 1.93
C PRO A 148 9.50 23.34 0.78
N GLY A 149 8.24 22.92 0.94
CA GLY A 149 7.54 22.05 0.01
C GLY A 149 6.42 21.25 0.68
N HIS A 150 6.03 20.16 0.04
CA HIS A 150 4.97 19.27 0.50
C HIS A 150 5.58 17.95 0.97
N TYR A 151 5.27 17.56 2.20
CA TYR A 151 5.65 16.30 2.81
C TYR A 151 4.37 15.54 3.08
N ILE A 152 4.35 14.27 2.73
CA ILE A 152 3.18 13.42 2.92
C ILE A 152 3.57 12.34 3.92
N VAL A 153 2.86 12.24 5.04
CA VAL A 153 3.24 11.35 6.15
C VAL A 153 2.04 10.56 6.60
N ALA A 154 2.08 9.24 6.51
CA ALA A 154 1.06 8.38 7.06
C ALA A 154 1.48 7.83 8.43
N MET A 155 0.56 7.79 9.39
CA MET A 155 0.78 7.17 10.71
C MET A 155 -0.56 6.89 11.42
N PRO A 156 -0.60 6.04 12.47
CA PRO A 156 -1.84 5.80 13.22
C PRO A 156 -2.43 7.09 13.83
N ALA A 157 -3.76 7.21 13.88
CA ALA A 157 -4.41 8.44 14.36
C ALA A 157 -4.01 8.87 15.79
N THR A 158 -3.81 7.90 16.70
CA THR A 158 -3.29 8.16 18.05
C THR A 158 -1.90 8.79 18.02
N MET A 159 -1.04 8.30 17.11
CA MET A 159 0.29 8.83 16.89
C MET A 159 0.24 10.27 16.33
N ILE A 160 -0.70 10.59 15.43
CA ILE A 160 -0.90 11.96 14.91
C ILE A 160 -1.17 12.94 16.06
N ASN A 161 -2.06 12.57 16.98
CA ASN A 161 -2.47 13.41 18.10
C ASN A 161 -1.30 13.78 19.02
N GLU A 162 -0.43 12.80 19.28
CA GLU A 162 0.79 12.97 20.06
C GLU A 162 1.87 13.74 19.28
N ALA A 163 2.00 13.45 17.98
CA ALA A 163 3.07 14.00 17.13
C ALA A 163 2.93 15.50 16.89
N VAL A 164 1.70 15.96 16.62
CA VAL A 164 1.41 17.31 16.13
C VAL A 164 1.43 18.35 17.25
N THR A 165 0.84 18.03 18.40
CA THR A 165 0.62 18.99 19.50
C THR A 165 1.91 19.70 19.95
N PRO A 166 3.06 19.02 20.14
CA PRO A 166 4.32 19.66 20.56
C PRO A 166 4.90 20.65 19.54
N LEU A 167 4.46 20.61 18.28
CA LEU A 167 5.02 21.42 17.18
C LEU A 167 4.31 22.76 17.00
N LEU A 168 3.18 22.97 17.66
CA LEU A 168 2.31 24.12 17.43
C LEU A 168 2.77 25.33 18.23
N ASP A 169 2.68 26.51 17.62
CA ASP A 169 2.94 27.75 18.35
C ASP A 169 1.86 28.05 19.39
N ALA A 170 2.28 28.82 20.41
CA ALA A 170 1.41 29.29 21.48
C ALA A 170 0.12 29.93 20.93
N GLY A 171 -1.02 29.51 21.47
CA GLY A 171 -2.35 29.99 21.08
C GLY A 171 -2.97 29.24 19.90
N THR A 172 -2.24 28.34 19.25
CA THR A 172 -2.82 27.41 18.27
C THR A 172 -3.49 26.24 19.00
N ARG A 173 -4.69 25.86 18.56
CA ARG A 173 -5.41 24.69 19.09
C ARG A 173 -5.49 23.63 18.02
N PHE A 174 -5.22 22.40 18.42
CA PHE A 174 -5.46 21.20 17.63
C PHE A 174 -6.31 20.25 18.47
N ALA A 175 -7.46 19.86 17.94
CA ALA A 175 -8.42 19.02 18.67
C ALA A 175 -8.00 17.54 18.68
N GLY A 176 -7.12 17.14 17.77
CA GLY A 176 -6.82 15.75 17.50
C GLY A 176 -7.89 15.08 16.64
N ILE A 177 -7.49 14.03 15.92
CA ILE A 177 -8.41 13.13 15.23
C ILE A 177 -9.09 12.26 16.29
N PRO A 178 -10.44 12.24 16.35
CA PRO A 178 -11.15 11.37 17.29
C PRO A 178 -10.84 9.89 17.06
N ALA A 179 -10.84 9.10 18.13
CA ALA A 179 -10.64 7.66 18.00
C ALA A 179 -11.75 7.03 17.17
N GLY A 180 -11.37 6.25 16.15
CA GLY A 180 -12.31 5.60 15.23
C GLY A 180 -12.83 6.51 14.12
N ASP A 181 -12.40 7.77 14.06
CA ASP A 181 -12.60 8.62 12.90
C ASP A 181 -11.47 8.40 11.89
N PHE A 182 -11.84 8.00 10.68
CA PHE A 182 -10.92 7.73 9.59
C PHE A 182 -11.11 8.71 8.42
N GLY A 183 -12.17 9.54 8.45
CA GLY A 183 -12.52 10.47 7.37
C GLY A 183 -11.84 11.83 7.48
N GLN A 184 -10.78 11.93 8.30
CA GLN A 184 -10.09 13.17 8.60
C GLN A 184 -8.58 13.03 8.43
N TYR A 185 -7.96 14.07 7.87
CA TYR A 185 -6.51 14.20 7.79
C TYR A 185 -6.05 15.57 8.28
N VAL A 186 -4.77 15.70 8.62
CA VAL A 186 -4.20 16.93 9.18
C VAL A 186 -3.25 17.57 8.18
N VAL A 187 -3.28 18.90 8.05
CA VAL A 187 -2.20 19.64 7.40
C VAL A 187 -1.51 20.50 8.45
N LEU A 188 -0.25 20.15 8.72
CA LEU A 188 0.66 20.95 9.53
C LEU A 188 1.43 21.89 8.60
N SER A 189 1.21 23.19 8.75
CA SER A 189 1.83 24.22 7.93
C SER A 189 2.76 25.11 8.76
N ARG A 190 3.96 25.38 8.24
CA ARG A 190 4.87 26.39 8.79
C ARG A 190 5.13 27.50 7.78
N GLU A 191 4.68 28.70 8.11
CA GLU A 191 4.83 29.90 7.28
C GLU A 191 5.15 31.11 8.17
N ASN A 192 6.09 31.97 7.75
CA ASN A 192 6.52 33.15 8.53
C ASN A 192 6.91 32.81 9.98
N ASN A 193 7.65 31.70 10.17
CA ASN A 193 8.03 31.14 11.47
C ASN A 193 6.86 30.73 12.37
N ARG A 194 5.65 30.64 11.83
CA ARG A 194 4.47 30.18 12.56
C ARG A 194 4.06 28.78 12.10
N THR A 195 3.95 27.84 13.02
CA THR A 195 3.47 26.48 12.82
C THR A 195 2.03 26.33 13.30
N THR A 196 1.15 25.88 12.41
CA THR A 196 -0.27 25.64 12.66
C THR A 196 -0.70 24.28 12.12
N ALA A 197 -1.72 23.68 12.72
CA ALA A 197 -2.34 22.46 12.21
C ALA A 197 -3.84 22.68 11.98
N THR A 198 -4.32 22.20 10.84
CA THR A 198 -5.74 22.24 10.47
C THR A 198 -6.20 20.83 10.10
N MET A 199 -7.37 20.43 10.60
CA MET A 199 -8.02 19.18 10.22
C MET A 199 -8.93 19.42 9.02
N TYR A 200 -9.00 18.44 8.13
CA TYR A 200 -9.84 18.45 6.94
C TYR A 200 -10.58 17.13 6.87
N ASP A 201 -11.85 17.19 6.51
CA ASP A 201 -12.63 16.00 6.15
C ASP A 201 -12.26 15.61 4.70
N ASP A 202 -12.13 14.31 4.43
CA ASP A 202 -11.89 13.81 3.08
C ASP A 202 -13.17 13.56 2.28
N ASP A 203 -14.33 13.55 2.95
CA ASP A 203 -15.66 13.25 2.40
C ASP A 203 -15.74 11.89 1.67
N ILE A 204 -14.88 10.92 2.03
CA ILE A 204 -14.83 9.60 1.41
C ILE A 204 -15.76 8.64 2.14
N THR A 205 -16.58 7.92 1.37
CA THR A 205 -17.37 6.79 1.88
C THR A 205 -16.87 5.49 1.24
N PRO A 206 -15.92 4.80 1.87
CA PRO A 206 -15.28 3.63 1.27
C PRO A 206 -16.22 2.42 1.19
N ALA A 207 -16.07 1.62 0.13
CA ALA A 207 -16.81 0.39 -0.05
C ALA A 207 -16.32 -0.71 0.90
N ALA A 208 -17.26 -1.55 1.37
CA ALA A 208 -16.93 -2.70 2.22
C ALA A 208 -16.58 -3.99 1.43
N HIS A 209 -16.72 -3.98 0.10
CA HIS A 209 -16.31 -5.08 -0.76
C HIS A 209 -14.95 -4.78 -1.39
N TYR A 210 -14.15 -5.82 -1.65
CA TYR A 210 -12.83 -5.66 -2.24
C TYR A 210 -12.95 -5.05 -3.66
N PRO A 211 -12.01 -4.17 -4.09
CA PRO A 211 -12.12 -3.50 -5.38
C PRO A 211 -12.27 -4.46 -6.57
N ASP A 212 -13.22 -4.17 -7.44
CA ASP A 212 -13.47 -4.95 -8.66
C ASP A 212 -12.46 -4.60 -9.77
N VAL A 213 -11.20 -5.02 -9.57
CA VAL A 213 -10.15 -4.95 -10.59
C VAL A 213 -10.05 -6.30 -11.29
N ALA A 214 -10.72 -6.44 -12.44
CA ALA A 214 -10.70 -7.68 -13.20
C ALA A 214 -9.44 -7.75 -14.09
N LEU A 215 -8.57 -8.72 -13.80
CA LEU A 215 -7.56 -9.19 -14.76
C LEU A 215 -8.15 -10.39 -15.51
N ALA A 216 -8.25 -10.28 -16.83
CA ALA A 216 -8.61 -11.41 -17.67
C ALA A 216 -7.34 -12.22 -17.93
N PRO A 217 -7.26 -13.50 -17.50
CA PRO A 217 -6.20 -14.38 -17.96
C PRO A 217 -6.32 -14.49 -19.47
N GLU A 218 -5.30 -14.09 -20.20
CA GLU A 218 -5.32 -14.20 -21.65
C GLU A 218 -5.07 -15.66 -22.00
N ARG A 219 -6.13 -16.37 -22.43
CA ARG A 219 -6.10 -17.83 -22.67
C ARG A 219 -5.02 -18.27 -23.67
N ASP A 220 -4.50 -17.35 -24.47
CA ASP A 220 -3.46 -17.59 -25.49
C ASP A 220 -2.07 -17.08 -25.08
N THR A 221 -1.91 -16.50 -23.89
CA THR A 221 -0.58 -16.12 -23.37
C THR A 221 0.13 -17.35 -22.82
N THR A 222 1.24 -17.71 -23.47
CA THR A 222 2.13 -18.76 -22.97
C THR A 222 2.89 -18.25 -21.75
N CYS A 223 3.05 -19.09 -20.73
CA CYS A 223 3.90 -18.75 -19.59
C CYS A 223 5.30 -18.32 -20.05
N PRO A 224 5.90 -17.27 -19.47
CA PRO A 224 7.23 -16.80 -19.87
C PRO A 224 8.32 -17.86 -19.71
N GLN A 225 8.15 -18.76 -18.73
CA GLN A 225 9.07 -19.86 -18.48
C GLN A 225 8.57 -21.17 -19.09
N THR A 226 9.50 -21.95 -19.63
CA THR A 226 9.22 -23.34 -20.02
C THR A 226 8.85 -24.15 -18.78
N SER A 227 7.80 -24.97 -18.91
CA SER A 227 7.38 -25.87 -17.83
C SER A 227 8.52 -26.80 -17.42
N THR A 228 8.88 -26.74 -16.15
CA THR A 228 9.97 -27.46 -15.52
C THR A 228 9.42 -28.16 -14.30
N ARG A 229 9.72 -29.46 -14.15
CA ARG A 229 9.36 -30.24 -12.97
C ARG A 229 10.44 -31.25 -12.65
N PHE A 230 10.87 -31.29 -11.40
CA PHE A 230 11.78 -32.32 -10.92
C PHE A 230 11.57 -32.59 -9.43
N THR A 231 12.08 -33.72 -8.96
CA THR A 231 12.00 -34.12 -7.55
C THR A 231 13.38 -34.45 -7.03
N VAL A 232 13.68 -33.97 -5.82
CA VAL A 232 14.91 -34.20 -5.08
C VAL A 232 14.56 -35.02 -3.84
N PRO A 233 15.15 -36.22 -3.65
CA PRO A 233 14.94 -37.01 -2.45
C PRO A 233 15.40 -36.26 -1.20
N LYS A 234 14.74 -36.51 -0.06
CA LYS A 234 15.23 -36.03 1.24
C LYS A 234 16.70 -36.42 1.45
N PRO A 235 17.59 -35.51 1.88
CA PRO A 235 18.97 -35.85 2.20
C PRO A 235 19.04 -36.88 3.33
N LYS A 236 20.04 -37.78 3.27
CA LYS A 236 20.32 -38.74 4.35
C LYS A 236 20.93 -38.08 5.59
N SER A 237 21.54 -36.89 5.41
CA SER A 237 22.17 -36.15 6.48
C SER A 237 21.12 -35.64 7.49
N PRO A 238 21.36 -35.76 8.80
CA PRO A 238 20.46 -35.23 9.82
C PRO A 238 20.70 -33.75 10.13
N ARG A 239 21.57 -33.05 9.39
CA ARG A 239 21.96 -31.66 9.68
C ARG A 239 20.75 -30.72 9.76
N PHE A 240 19.81 -30.84 8.83
CA PHE A 240 18.60 -30.04 8.79
C PHE A 240 17.38 -30.91 9.10
N LEU A 241 16.55 -30.44 10.02
CA LEU A 241 15.21 -30.96 10.21
C LEU A 241 14.31 -30.24 9.21
N LEU A 242 13.83 -30.97 8.19
CA LEU A 242 13.09 -30.38 7.07
C LEU A 242 11.60 -30.34 7.34
N ASN A 243 10.93 -29.30 6.82
CA ASN A 243 9.48 -29.27 6.74
C ASN A 243 8.96 -30.35 5.76
N ALA A 244 7.81 -30.93 6.09
CA ALA A 244 7.16 -31.99 5.33
C ALA A 244 5.69 -31.63 5.10
N ASN A 245 5.08 -32.23 4.09
CA ASN A 245 3.68 -31.98 3.70
C ASN A 245 3.33 -30.50 3.43
N GLN A 246 4.32 -29.68 3.05
CA GLN A 246 4.07 -28.25 2.79
C GLN A 246 4.06 -27.95 1.28
N THR A 247 3.45 -26.83 0.90
CA THR A 247 3.53 -26.27 -0.44
C THR A 247 3.82 -24.78 -0.35
N VAL A 248 4.91 -24.33 -0.97
CA VAL A 248 5.30 -22.91 -1.02
C VAL A 248 5.12 -22.41 -2.44
N HIS A 249 4.25 -21.42 -2.61
CA HIS A 249 4.05 -20.69 -3.85
C HIS A 249 4.86 -19.40 -3.80
N LEU A 250 5.87 -19.29 -4.65
CA LEU A 250 6.76 -18.14 -4.75
C LEU A 250 6.37 -17.33 -5.98
N ILE A 251 6.09 -16.05 -5.76
CA ILE A 251 5.90 -15.05 -6.79
C ILE A 251 6.95 -13.96 -6.64
N ARG A 252 7.29 -13.33 -7.77
CA ARG A 252 8.07 -12.09 -7.73
C ARG A 252 7.16 -10.94 -7.30
N HIS A 253 7.75 -9.87 -6.74
CA HIS A 253 7.09 -8.57 -6.72
C HIS A 253 6.57 -8.18 -8.12
N VAL A 254 5.48 -7.42 -8.19
CA VAL A 254 4.87 -6.96 -9.45
C VAL A 254 5.72 -5.90 -10.17
N GLU A 255 5.24 -5.44 -11.33
CA GLU A 255 5.89 -4.52 -12.26
C GLU A 255 6.44 -3.27 -11.56
N ALA A 256 7.77 -3.18 -11.45
CA ALA A 256 8.45 -2.08 -10.74
C ALA A 256 9.36 -1.23 -11.62
N HIS A 257 9.76 -1.74 -12.78
CA HIS A 257 10.78 -1.11 -13.62
C HIS A 257 10.18 -0.79 -15.00
N PRO A 258 9.67 0.44 -15.23
CA PRO A 258 9.21 0.88 -16.55
C PRO A 258 10.37 0.98 -17.55
N ASN A 259 11.61 1.07 -17.06
CA ASN A 259 12.87 0.96 -17.80
C ASN A 259 13.99 0.47 -16.86
N SER A 260 15.19 0.24 -17.39
CA SER A 260 16.33 -0.31 -16.63
C SER A 260 16.87 0.60 -15.53
N ASP A 261 16.65 1.91 -15.66
CA ASP A 261 17.30 2.92 -14.82
C ASP A 261 16.36 3.45 -13.72
N PHE A 262 15.13 2.94 -13.68
CA PHE A 262 14.13 3.32 -12.69
C PHE A 262 14.18 2.38 -11.47
N GLU A 263 14.43 2.98 -10.30
CA GLU A 263 14.33 2.32 -9.00
C GLU A 263 13.87 3.33 -7.96
N ASN A 264 12.83 2.97 -7.19
CA ASN A 264 12.27 3.78 -6.12
C ASN A 264 11.77 2.95 -4.93
N GLY A 265 12.09 1.65 -4.91
CA GLY A 265 11.67 0.69 -3.89
C GLY A 265 10.22 0.20 -4.03
N ASN A 266 9.42 0.86 -4.88
CA ASN A 266 7.99 0.62 -5.08
C ASN A 266 7.70 0.02 -6.47
N PHE A 267 6.43 -0.35 -6.72
CA PHE A 267 5.96 -0.71 -8.06
C PHE A 267 5.29 0.47 -8.77
N VAL A 268 5.08 0.34 -10.09
CA VAL A 268 4.43 1.35 -10.93
C VAL A 268 2.94 1.03 -11.17
N CYS A 269 2.24 1.89 -11.91
CA CYS A 269 0.81 1.74 -12.18
C CYS A 269 0.40 0.37 -12.74
N GLN A 270 1.21 -0.23 -13.62
CA GLN A 270 0.99 -1.59 -14.13
C GLN A 270 1.02 -2.62 -13.00
N GLY A 271 1.96 -2.46 -12.07
CA GLY A 271 2.06 -3.29 -10.88
C GLY A 271 0.84 -3.16 -9.98
N ALA A 272 0.24 -1.97 -9.87
CA ALA A 272 -1.00 -1.79 -9.14
C ALA A 272 -2.17 -2.58 -9.75
N TRP A 273 -2.28 -2.67 -11.08
CA TRP A 273 -3.27 -3.53 -11.73
C TRP A 273 -3.09 -4.99 -11.34
N ARG A 274 -1.85 -5.49 -11.43
CA ARG A 274 -1.53 -6.88 -11.06
C ARG A 274 -1.78 -7.15 -9.57
N ALA A 275 -1.18 -6.36 -8.69
CA ALA A 275 -1.25 -6.56 -7.24
C ALA A 275 -2.70 -6.52 -6.71
N ILE A 276 -3.55 -5.64 -7.26
CA ILE A 276 -4.96 -5.54 -6.82
C ILE A 276 -5.81 -6.64 -7.45
N GLY A 277 -5.63 -6.92 -8.75
CA GLY A 277 -6.55 -7.76 -9.52
C GLY A 277 -6.18 -9.24 -9.63
N ALA A 278 -4.93 -9.63 -9.33
CA ALA A 278 -4.48 -11.01 -9.49
C ALA A 278 -4.91 -11.95 -8.36
N ASN A 279 -5.50 -11.43 -7.28
CA ASN A 279 -5.86 -12.23 -6.10
C ASN A 279 -6.70 -13.47 -6.42
N GLY A 280 -7.71 -13.30 -7.28
CA GLY A 280 -8.56 -14.41 -7.72
C GLY A 280 -7.81 -15.43 -8.59
N ILE A 281 -6.79 -15.01 -9.34
CA ILE A 281 -5.93 -15.89 -10.15
C ILE A 281 -5.04 -16.72 -9.23
N LEU A 282 -4.32 -16.08 -8.31
CA LEU A 282 -3.47 -16.74 -7.31
C LEU A 282 -4.27 -17.75 -6.49
N ASN A 283 -5.47 -17.37 -6.06
CA ASN A 283 -6.37 -18.27 -5.33
C ASN A 283 -6.72 -19.54 -6.14
N ARG A 284 -6.94 -19.42 -7.45
CA ARG A 284 -7.20 -20.59 -8.32
C ARG A 284 -5.96 -21.45 -8.53
N LEU A 285 -4.80 -20.83 -8.79
CA LEU A 285 -3.52 -21.54 -8.95
C LEU A 285 -3.15 -22.36 -7.71
N MET A 286 -3.39 -21.80 -6.53
CA MET A 286 -3.14 -22.46 -5.25
C MET A 286 -4.21 -23.50 -4.88
N GLY A 287 -5.39 -23.47 -5.50
CA GLY A 287 -6.54 -24.30 -5.13
C GLY A 287 -7.20 -23.85 -3.82
N GLY A 288 -7.28 -22.54 -3.59
CA GLY A 288 -7.86 -21.90 -2.39
C GLY A 288 -6.85 -21.05 -1.62
N PRO A 289 -7.31 -20.33 -0.57
CA PRO A 289 -6.46 -19.44 0.21
C PRO A 289 -5.30 -20.21 0.89
N PRO A 290 -4.08 -19.65 0.95
CA PRO A 290 -3.00 -20.26 1.68
C PRO A 290 -3.31 -20.26 3.19
N ASP A 291 -2.55 -21.01 3.97
CA ASP A 291 -2.60 -20.93 5.43
C ASP A 291 -1.72 -19.77 5.94
N GLN A 292 -0.68 -19.41 5.18
CA GLN A 292 0.30 -18.40 5.53
C GLN A 292 0.62 -17.48 4.34
N ILE A 293 0.85 -16.20 4.61
CA ILE A 293 1.37 -15.24 3.64
C ILE A 293 2.68 -14.67 4.20
N PHE A 294 3.75 -14.69 3.41
CA PHE A 294 5.08 -14.29 3.86
C PHE A 294 5.78 -13.40 2.83
N THR A 295 6.51 -12.39 3.29
CA THR A 295 7.22 -11.44 2.42
C THR A 295 8.36 -10.74 3.14
N THR A 296 9.15 -9.98 2.40
CA THR A 296 10.18 -9.08 2.91
C THR A 296 9.64 -8.07 3.93
N ASN A 297 10.54 -7.55 4.77
CA ASN A 297 10.22 -6.43 5.64
C ASN A 297 10.28 -5.12 4.84
N PRO A 298 9.21 -4.30 4.79
CA PRO A 298 9.22 -3.06 4.03
C PRO A 298 10.14 -1.98 4.63
N ASN A 299 10.70 -2.19 5.83
CA ASN A 299 11.74 -1.33 6.42
C ASN A 299 13.13 -1.58 5.84
N ASP A 300 13.34 -2.71 5.16
CA ASP A 300 14.64 -2.98 4.54
C ASP A 300 14.94 -1.94 3.47
N LEU A 301 16.23 -1.72 3.21
CA LEU A 301 16.69 -0.70 2.28
C LEU A 301 17.24 -1.32 1.00
N ILE A 302 17.04 -0.60 -0.10
CA ILE A 302 17.68 -0.86 -1.39
C ILE A 302 18.38 0.41 -1.87
N ASP A 303 19.40 0.22 -2.71
CA ASP A 303 20.07 1.30 -3.42
C ASP A 303 19.14 1.90 -4.48
N CYS A 304 18.97 3.21 -4.43
CA CYS A 304 18.30 4.01 -5.46
C CYS A 304 19.16 5.26 -5.77
N ASP A 305 18.56 6.41 -6.12
CA ASP A 305 19.25 7.71 -6.06
C ASP A 305 19.45 8.14 -4.59
N GLY A 306 20.32 7.40 -3.88
CA GLY A 306 20.42 7.35 -2.43
C GLY A 306 19.98 6.00 -1.89
N SER A 307 19.14 6.00 -0.85
CA SER A 307 18.55 4.78 -0.30
C SER A 307 17.04 4.96 -0.12
N CYS A 308 16.27 3.93 -0.44
CA CYS A 308 14.83 3.90 -0.25
C CYS A 308 14.36 2.57 0.34
N SER A 309 13.16 2.56 0.89
CA SER A 309 12.55 1.37 1.48
C SER A 309 12.13 0.36 0.41
N TYR A 310 12.44 -0.92 0.65
CA TYR A 310 12.15 -2.03 -0.24
C TYR A 310 10.73 -2.56 -0.07
N ILE A 311 9.74 -1.74 -0.46
CA ILE A 311 8.32 -1.96 -0.15
C ILE A 311 7.60 -2.85 -1.17
N ARG A 312 8.12 -2.98 -2.40
CA ARG A 312 7.40 -3.61 -3.51
C ARG A 312 7.00 -5.07 -3.31
N PRO A 313 7.79 -5.98 -2.70
CA PRO A 313 7.32 -7.35 -2.51
C PRO A 313 6.20 -7.42 -1.47
N THR A 314 6.35 -6.68 -0.36
CA THR A 314 5.32 -6.59 0.68
C THR A 314 3.98 -6.13 0.11
N LEU A 315 4.01 -5.05 -0.68
CA LEU A 315 2.82 -4.47 -1.26
C LEU A 315 2.26 -5.23 -2.46
N THR A 316 3.03 -6.16 -3.05
CA THR A 316 2.55 -7.06 -4.11
C THR A 316 1.46 -7.99 -3.58
N ILE A 317 1.64 -8.53 -2.36
CA ILE A 317 0.70 -9.51 -1.77
C ILE A 317 -0.15 -8.94 -0.63
N ALA A 318 0.13 -7.72 -0.16
CA ALA A 318 -0.74 -7.06 0.81
C ALA A 318 -2.21 -6.98 0.36
N PRO A 319 -2.55 -6.69 -0.92
CA PRO A 319 -3.94 -6.70 -1.36
C PRO A 319 -4.60 -8.10 -1.29
N TYR A 320 -3.84 -9.18 -1.51
CA TYR A 320 -4.32 -10.55 -1.28
C TYR A 320 -4.66 -10.77 0.19
N ALA A 321 -3.77 -10.37 1.09
CA ALA A 321 -3.97 -10.47 2.53
C ALA A 321 -5.22 -9.68 2.98
N VAL A 322 -5.42 -8.47 2.45
CA VAL A 322 -6.62 -7.65 2.67
C VAL A 322 -7.88 -8.36 2.17
N ALA A 323 -7.89 -8.85 0.93
CA ALA A 323 -9.04 -9.49 0.30
C ALA A 323 -9.52 -10.74 1.08
N HIS A 324 -8.60 -11.43 1.73
CA HIS A 324 -8.86 -12.66 2.46
C HIS A 324 -8.85 -12.51 3.99
N GLY A 325 -8.65 -11.30 4.51
CA GLY A 325 -8.59 -11.04 5.96
C GLY A 325 -7.47 -11.81 6.66
N MET A 326 -6.32 -11.98 5.98
CA MET A 326 -5.20 -12.78 6.47
C MET A 326 -4.07 -11.91 7.03
N PRO A 327 -3.38 -12.35 8.10
CA PRO A 327 -2.13 -11.72 8.54
C PRO A 327 -1.04 -11.83 7.46
N LEU A 328 -0.19 -10.81 7.39
CA LEU A 328 0.96 -10.77 6.49
C LEU A 328 2.25 -10.93 7.31
N ALA A 329 2.84 -12.11 7.30
CA ALA A 329 4.10 -12.35 8.01
C ALA A 329 5.26 -11.64 7.29
N LEU A 330 6.04 -10.88 8.05
CA LEU A 330 7.20 -10.15 7.55
C LEU A 330 8.49 -10.84 7.98
N ALA A 331 9.46 -10.92 7.07
CA ALA A 331 10.77 -11.48 7.37
C ALA A 331 11.48 -10.70 8.50
N ALA A 332 12.11 -11.43 9.40
CA ALA A 332 12.99 -10.88 10.45
C ALA A 332 14.45 -10.78 10.00
N PHE A 333 14.71 -10.92 8.70
CA PHE A 333 16.01 -10.93 8.05
C PHE A 333 15.95 -10.12 6.76
N GLN A 334 17.12 -9.75 6.22
CA GLN A 334 17.22 -8.88 5.05
C GLN A 334 16.68 -9.55 3.78
N TRP A 335 16.02 -8.75 2.94
CA TRP A 335 15.47 -9.19 1.65
C TRP A 335 16.50 -9.82 0.70
N ASP A 336 17.79 -9.55 0.86
CA ASP A 336 18.88 -10.05 0.04
C ASP A 336 19.66 -11.22 0.67
N ASP A 337 19.08 -11.87 1.68
CA ASP A 337 19.59 -13.11 2.28
C ASP A 337 18.82 -14.36 1.79
N PRO A 338 19.16 -14.90 0.61
CA PRO A 338 18.47 -16.05 0.02
C PRO A 338 18.65 -17.35 0.82
N ASP A 339 19.79 -17.50 1.51
CA ASP A 339 20.08 -18.69 2.30
C ASP A 339 19.16 -18.75 3.52
N THR A 340 18.98 -17.61 4.19
CA THR A 340 18.03 -17.48 5.29
C THR A 340 16.58 -17.61 4.82
N LEU A 341 16.21 -17.07 3.64
CA LEU A 341 14.88 -17.30 3.05
C LEU A 341 14.57 -18.80 2.88
N ALA A 342 15.52 -19.56 2.32
CA ALA A 342 15.38 -21.00 2.15
C ALA A 342 15.31 -21.74 3.50
N ALA A 343 16.16 -21.36 4.45
CA ALA A 343 16.15 -21.96 5.79
C ALA A 343 14.82 -21.70 6.52
N ALA A 344 14.33 -20.47 6.49
CA ALA A 344 13.09 -20.07 7.14
C ALA A 344 11.89 -20.88 6.62
N LEU A 345 11.76 -21.03 5.31
CA LEU A 345 10.64 -21.69 4.66
C LEU A 345 10.68 -23.24 4.73
N PHE A 346 11.87 -23.85 4.81
CA PHE A 346 12.01 -25.30 4.58
C PHE A 346 12.66 -26.09 5.72
N THR A 347 13.07 -25.44 6.82
CA THR A 347 13.72 -26.09 7.95
C THR A 347 13.06 -25.75 9.28
N GLN A 348 13.28 -26.58 10.30
CA GLN A 348 12.69 -26.46 11.65
C GLN A 348 13.74 -26.22 12.74
N ASN A 349 15.03 -26.30 12.42
CA ASN A 349 16.11 -26.31 13.40
C ASN A 349 17.19 -25.24 13.15
N THR A 350 16.82 -24.13 12.50
CA THR A 350 17.67 -22.95 12.33
C THR A 350 17.10 -21.76 13.11
N PRO A 351 17.90 -20.73 13.43
CA PRO A 351 17.41 -19.55 14.15
C PRO A 351 16.27 -18.79 13.44
N TYR A 352 16.13 -18.98 12.13
CA TYR A 352 15.13 -18.30 11.29
C TYR A 352 14.00 -19.24 10.86
N SER A 353 14.04 -20.50 11.29
CA SER A 353 12.96 -21.46 11.05
C SER A 353 11.67 -20.98 11.68
N ASP A 354 10.60 -20.96 10.88
CA ASP A 354 9.26 -20.74 11.40
C ASP A 354 8.47 -22.07 11.37
N PRO A 355 8.11 -22.64 12.53
CA PRO A 355 7.35 -23.88 12.57
C PRO A 355 5.96 -23.77 11.92
N HIS A 356 5.41 -22.55 11.75
CA HIS A 356 4.11 -22.34 11.10
C HIS A 356 4.10 -22.66 9.61
N PHE A 357 5.26 -22.84 8.96
CA PHE A 357 5.30 -23.26 7.56
C PHE A 357 5.21 -24.78 7.37
N ASN A 358 5.48 -25.57 8.42
CA ASN A 358 5.49 -27.02 8.30
C ASN A 358 4.05 -27.56 8.14
N GLY A 359 3.83 -28.32 7.06
CA GLY A 359 2.51 -28.89 6.75
C GLY A 359 1.50 -27.90 6.20
N THR A 360 1.91 -26.68 5.81
CA THR A 360 1.01 -25.63 5.34
C THR A 360 1.20 -25.30 3.86
N ARG A 361 0.23 -24.57 3.31
CA ARG A 361 0.34 -23.84 2.05
C ARG A 361 0.73 -22.39 2.32
N THR A 362 1.86 -21.95 1.79
CA THR A 362 2.38 -20.59 2.01
C THR A 362 2.49 -19.85 0.68
N LEU A 363 1.95 -18.63 0.61
CA LEU A 363 2.21 -17.69 -0.49
C LEU A 363 3.34 -16.76 -0.10
N VAL A 364 4.34 -16.62 -0.97
CA VAL A 364 5.54 -15.82 -0.74
C VAL A 364 5.74 -14.85 -1.90
N ALA A 365 5.88 -13.55 -1.61
CA ALA A 365 6.35 -12.57 -2.59
C ALA A 365 7.75 -12.07 -2.25
N TRP A 366 8.61 -12.01 -3.26
CA TRP A 366 10.01 -11.62 -3.07
C TRP A 366 10.66 -11.07 -4.34
N GLU A 367 11.93 -10.72 -4.25
CA GLU A 367 12.80 -10.42 -5.39
C GLU A 367 13.15 -11.69 -6.18
N HIS A 368 12.94 -11.71 -7.50
CA HIS A 368 13.13 -12.92 -8.33
C HIS A 368 14.54 -13.50 -8.29
N GLY A 369 15.58 -12.66 -8.33
CA GLY A 369 16.97 -13.11 -8.24
C GLY A 369 17.26 -13.81 -6.92
N ASN A 370 16.73 -13.29 -5.81
CA ASN A 370 16.87 -13.90 -4.49
C ASN A 370 16.01 -15.17 -4.35
N ILE A 371 14.84 -15.26 -5.00
CA ILE A 371 14.10 -16.53 -5.11
C ILE A 371 14.96 -17.60 -5.80
N VAL A 372 15.55 -17.27 -6.96
CA VAL A 372 16.42 -18.19 -7.70
C VAL A 372 17.57 -18.67 -6.82
N LYS A 373 18.28 -17.74 -6.15
CA LYS A 373 19.39 -18.07 -5.24
C LYS A 373 18.94 -18.94 -4.07
N ALA A 374 17.79 -18.62 -3.44
CA ALA A 374 17.26 -19.38 -2.31
C ALA A 374 16.95 -20.82 -2.71
N ILE A 375 16.34 -21.04 -3.88
CA ILE A 375 16.05 -22.39 -4.39
C ILE A 375 17.33 -23.14 -4.79
N LYS A 376 18.33 -22.45 -5.35
CA LYS A 376 19.66 -23.05 -5.61
C LYS A 376 20.34 -23.48 -4.30
N TYR A 377 20.29 -22.66 -3.24
CA TYR A 377 20.81 -23.00 -1.92
C TYR A 377 20.03 -24.15 -1.27
N LEU A 378 18.70 -24.13 -1.35
CA LEU A 378 17.84 -25.20 -0.85
C LEU A 378 18.20 -26.55 -1.47
N ILE A 379 18.34 -26.60 -2.80
CA ILE A 379 18.61 -27.85 -3.51
C ILE A 379 20.07 -28.30 -3.34
N GLY A 380 21.04 -27.40 -3.57
CA GLY A 380 22.45 -27.74 -3.54
C GLY A 380 23.03 -27.88 -2.13
N GLY A 381 22.61 -27.01 -1.22
CA GLY A 381 23.11 -26.93 0.16
C GLY A 381 22.30 -27.76 1.15
N ILE A 382 21.01 -27.44 1.30
CA ILE A 382 20.15 -28.11 2.29
C ILE A 382 19.85 -29.56 1.89
N TYR A 383 19.42 -29.79 0.64
CA TYR A 383 19.09 -31.12 0.11
C TYR A 383 20.30 -31.89 -0.43
N GLN A 384 21.47 -31.26 -0.52
CA GLN A 384 22.74 -31.89 -0.95
C GLN A 384 22.67 -32.54 -2.34
N ALA A 385 21.96 -31.91 -3.28
CA ALA A 385 21.80 -32.36 -4.67
C ALA A 385 22.38 -31.34 -5.68
N PRO A 386 23.70 -31.06 -5.64
CA PRO A 386 24.34 -30.03 -6.45
C PRO A 386 24.16 -30.22 -7.97
N GLU A 387 24.08 -31.47 -8.44
CA GLU A 387 23.83 -31.79 -9.85
C GLU A 387 22.42 -31.42 -10.31
N THR A 388 21.46 -31.29 -9.39
CA THR A 388 20.09 -30.89 -9.71
C THR A 388 19.93 -29.37 -9.81
N VAL A 389 20.87 -28.60 -9.26
CA VAL A 389 20.86 -27.12 -9.31
C VAL A 389 20.81 -26.62 -10.76
N ALA A 390 21.45 -27.32 -11.70
CA ALA A 390 21.46 -26.97 -13.12
C ALA A 390 20.08 -27.11 -13.81
N LYS A 391 19.09 -27.72 -13.15
CA LYS A 391 17.71 -27.83 -13.66
C LYS A 391 16.82 -26.67 -13.24
N ILE A 392 17.27 -25.81 -12.33
CA ILE A 392 16.51 -24.63 -11.89
C ILE A 392 16.57 -23.60 -13.01
N PRO A 393 15.43 -23.19 -13.60
CA PRO A 393 15.44 -22.19 -14.66
C PRO A 393 15.90 -20.84 -14.10
N ASP A 394 16.53 -20.03 -14.95
CA ASP A 394 16.72 -18.63 -14.63
C ASP A 394 15.36 -17.92 -14.67
N TRP A 395 15.18 -16.91 -13.82
CA TRP A 395 13.99 -16.07 -13.80
C TRP A 395 14.32 -14.74 -14.46
N SER A 396 13.64 -14.41 -15.56
CA SER A 396 13.92 -13.16 -16.29
C SER A 396 13.54 -11.93 -15.47
N PHE A 397 14.31 -10.85 -15.59
CA PHE A 397 13.98 -9.56 -14.97
C PHE A 397 12.73 -8.89 -15.56
N THR A 398 12.24 -9.36 -16.71
CA THR A 398 10.97 -8.93 -17.32
C THR A 398 9.79 -9.87 -17.02
N ASP A 399 10.05 -10.98 -16.32
CA ASP A 399 9.02 -11.97 -15.99
C ASP A 399 8.42 -11.67 -14.62
N TYR A 400 7.20 -11.14 -14.65
CA TYR A 400 6.35 -10.86 -13.49
C TYR A 400 5.20 -11.86 -13.34
N ASP A 401 5.12 -12.86 -14.24
CA ASP A 401 3.95 -13.72 -14.40
C ASP A 401 4.17 -15.15 -13.87
N SER A 402 5.43 -15.61 -13.85
CA SER A 402 5.76 -16.93 -13.36
C SER A 402 5.46 -17.11 -11.87
N VAL A 403 4.97 -18.29 -11.52
CA VAL A 403 4.76 -18.75 -10.15
C VAL A 403 5.57 -20.04 -9.95
N TRP A 404 6.48 -20.04 -8.98
CA TRP A 404 7.21 -21.25 -8.61
C TRP A 404 6.50 -21.97 -7.47
N VAL A 405 6.40 -23.29 -7.57
CA VAL A 405 5.73 -24.14 -6.59
C VAL A 405 6.71 -25.18 -6.07
N ILE A 406 7.02 -25.08 -4.78
CA ILE A 406 7.92 -25.99 -4.09
C ILE A 406 7.13 -26.80 -3.08
N LYS A 407 7.03 -28.11 -3.30
CA LYS A 407 6.27 -29.02 -2.44
C LYS A 407 7.18 -29.97 -1.70
N THR A 408 6.92 -30.23 -0.42
CA THR A 408 7.52 -31.36 0.29
C THR A 408 6.46 -32.42 0.60
N ASP A 409 6.77 -33.70 0.38
CA ASP A 409 5.88 -34.80 0.73
C ASP A 409 6.04 -35.23 2.21
N ALA A 410 5.28 -36.24 2.64
CA ALA A 410 5.33 -36.75 4.01
C ALA A 410 6.69 -37.36 4.40
N LYS A 411 7.52 -37.71 3.41
CA LYS A 411 8.87 -38.23 3.59
C LYS A 411 9.92 -37.11 3.56
N GLY A 412 9.53 -35.88 3.24
CA GLY A 412 10.39 -34.73 3.05
C GLY A 412 11.10 -34.71 1.70
N ASN A 413 10.62 -35.46 0.69
CA ASN A 413 11.12 -35.27 -0.68
C ASN A 413 10.58 -33.96 -1.23
N LEU A 414 11.42 -33.22 -1.93
CA LEU A 414 11.07 -31.92 -2.50
C LEU A 414 10.75 -32.04 -3.98
N THR A 415 9.65 -31.46 -4.42
CA THR A 415 9.29 -31.30 -5.83
C THR A 415 9.30 -29.82 -6.17
N PHE A 416 10.06 -29.46 -7.20
CA PHE A 416 9.97 -28.16 -7.88
C PHE A 416 9.02 -28.29 -9.07
N SER A 417 8.18 -27.29 -9.25
CA SER A 417 7.47 -27.01 -10.51
C SER A 417 7.26 -25.52 -10.70
N ASN A 418 7.04 -25.07 -11.93
CA ASN A 418 6.59 -23.71 -12.23
C ASN A 418 5.28 -23.71 -13.03
N ASP A 419 4.54 -22.61 -12.88
CA ASP A 419 3.30 -22.26 -13.58
C ASP A 419 3.31 -20.74 -13.81
N CYS A 420 2.19 -20.14 -14.26
CA CYS A 420 2.07 -18.68 -14.37
C CYS A 420 0.65 -18.16 -14.16
N GLU A 421 0.51 -16.86 -13.93
CA GLU A 421 -0.79 -16.19 -13.76
C GLU A 421 -1.54 -15.99 -15.09
N HIS A 422 -0.84 -16.12 -16.24
CA HIS A 422 -1.36 -15.82 -17.57
C HIS A 422 -1.84 -14.37 -17.72
N VAL A 423 -1.10 -13.44 -17.11
CA VAL A 423 -1.30 -12.00 -17.17
C VAL A 423 -0.13 -11.39 -17.94
N ASP A 424 -0.37 -10.97 -19.19
CA ASP A 424 0.65 -10.26 -19.95
C ASP A 424 0.93 -8.88 -19.35
N THR A 425 2.15 -8.73 -18.83
CA THR A 425 2.67 -7.45 -18.31
C THR A 425 2.53 -6.32 -19.33
N ALA A 426 2.79 -6.60 -20.61
CA ALA A 426 2.74 -5.58 -21.66
C ALA A 426 1.31 -5.15 -22.01
N ALA A 427 0.31 -5.97 -21.70
CA ALA A 427 -1.11 -5.68 -21.89
C ALA A 427 -1.71 -4.86 -20.73
N LEU A 428 -1.06 -4.81 -19.56
CA LEU A 428 -1.54 -4.03 -18.43
C LEU A 428 -1.47 -2.52 -18.72
N PRO A 429 -2.51 -1.74 -18.36
CA PRO A 429 -2.51 -0.30 -18.61
C PRO A 429 -1.36 0.42 -17.90
N SER A 430 -0.70 1.33 -18.62
CA SER A 430 0.38 2.17 -18.07
C SER A 430 -0.13 3.24 -17.09
N THR A 431 -1.41 3.57 -17.14
CA THR A 431 -2.10 4.43 -16.16
C THR A 431 -2.64 3.61 -15.00
N CYS A 432 -2.58 4.15 -13.79
CA CYS A 432 -3.05 3.46 -12.59
C CYS A 432 -4.56 3.16 -12.62
N PRO A 433 -5.03 2.10 -11.92
CA PRO A 433 -6.45 1.89 -11.74
C PRO A 433 -7.10 3.10 -11.03
N ALA A 434 -8.26 3.52 -11.51
CA ALA A 434 -8.95 4.70 -11.03
C ALA A 434 -10.02 4.32 -9.99
N PHE A 435 -9.94 4.93 -8.81
CA PHE A 435 -10.89 4.73 -7.71
C PHE A 435 -11.46 6.10 -7.29
N PRO A 436 -12.47 6.62 -8.00
CA PRO A 436 -12.97 7.97 -7.73
C PRO A 436 -13.53 8.07 -6.30
N SER A 437 -13.16 9.13 -5.59
CA SER A 437 -13.60 9.44 -4.22
C SER A 437 -15.06 9.87 -4.11
N GLY A 438 -15.81 9.92 -5.22
CA GLY A 438 -17.19 10.42 -5.24
C GLY A 438 -17.31 11.95 -5.16
N ILE A 439 -16.20 12.68 -4.94
CA ILE A 439 -16.14 14.13 -4.99
C ILE A 439 -16.42 14.57 -6.44
N ARG A 440 -17.63 15.12 -6.68
CA ARG A 440 -17.93 15.75 -7.96
C ARG A 440 -16.99 16.94 -8.14
N SER A 441 -16.25 16.98 -9.25
CA SER A 441 -15.53 18.19 -9.64
C SER A 441 -16.52 19.37 -9.66
N PRO A 442 -16.12 20.57 -9.19
CA PRO A 442 -17.00 21.73 -9.18
C PRO A 442 -17.52 22.12 -10.56
#